data_AF-A0A2E0F7R5-F1
#
_entry.id   AF-A0A2E0F7R5-F1
#
_cell.length_a   1.000
_cell.length_b   1.000
_cell.length_c   1.000
_cell.angle_alpha   90.00
_cell.angle_beta   90.00
_cell.angle_gamma   90.00
#
_symmetry.space_group_name_H-M   'P 1'
#
loop_
_entity.id
_entity.type
_entity.pdbx_description
1 polymer ?
#
loop_
_entity_poly.entity_id
_entity_poly.type
_entity_poly.pdbx_seq_one_letter_code
_entity_poly.pdbx_strand_id
1 'polypeptide(L)' 'MPKSKLQLIWYSKEKKVISCDETNKVLNENFDEIKILVQNAFDDAVLIGCDEKDFKKKN' A
#
# COMPACT_ATOMS: atom_id res chain seq x y z
N MET A 1 -7.14 20.95 -6.21
CA MET A 1 -6.52 20.70 -4.89
C MET A 1 -6.02 19.27 -4.90
N PRO A 2 -4.71 18.98 -4.70
CA PRO A 2 -4.27 17.60 -4.66
C PRO A 2 -4.88 16.97 -3.40
N LYS A 3 -5.61 15.86 -3.57
CA LYS A 3 -6.20 15.10 -2.47
C LYS A 3 -5.08 14.78 -1.48
N SER A 4 -5.23 15.19 -0.22
CA SER A 4 -4.27 14.90 0.84
C SER A 4 -4.00 13.38 0.84
N LYS A 5 -2.80 12.95 0.46
CA LYS A 5 -2.37 11.56 0.66
C LYS A 5 -2.62 11.25 2.13
N LEU A 6 -3.43 10.22 2.41
CA LEU A 6 -3.59 9.70 3.75
C LEU A 6 -2.21 9.22 4.21
N GLN A 7 -1.53 10.01 5.04
CA GLN A 7 -0.28 9.62 5.65
C GLN A 7 -0.58 8.57 6.73
N LEU A 8 -0.01 7.39 6.55
CA LEU A 8 -0.09 6.31 7.51
C LEU A 8 0.80 6.61 8.71
N ILE A 9 0.32 6.21 9.89
CA ILE A 9 1.07 6.25 11.14
C ILE A 9 1.80 4.92 11.29
N TRP A 10 3.12 4.98 11.40
CA TRP A 10 3.97 3.82 11.55
C TRP A 10 4.45 3.64 12.99
N TYR A 11 4.57 2.39 13.43
CA TYR A 11 4.98 2.06 14.80
C TYR A 11 6.29 1.27 14.80
N SER A 12 7.15 1.57 15.78
CA SER A 12 8.38 0.81 16.02
C SER A 12 8.06 -0.53 16.70
N LYS A 13 9.10 -1.37 16.85
CA LYS A 13 9.01 -2.65 17.58
C LYS A 13 8.55 -2.49 19.03
N GLU A 14 8.76 -1.32 19.62
CA GLU A 14 8.31 -0.97 20.98
C GLU A 14 6.87 -0.46 21.04
N LYS A 15 6.11 -0.55 19.92
CA LYS A 15 4.74 -0.01 19.79
C LYS A 15 4.64 1.50 20.00
N LYS A 16 5.73 2.24 19.78
CA LYS A 16 5.76 3.71 19.78
C LYS A 16 5.61 4.22 18.34
N VAL A 17 4.94 5.36 18.16
CA VAL A 17 4.89 6.03 16.86
C VAL A 17 6.31 6.41 16.43
N ILE A 18 6.65 6.16 15.17
CA ILE A 18 7.90 6.63 14.58
C ILE A 18 7.81 8.15 14.47
N SER A 19 8.69 8.89 15.13
CA SER A 19 8.60 10.35 15.24
C SER A 19 9.42 11.12 14.20
N CYS A 20 10.32 10.46 13.46
CA CYS A 20 11.12 11.10 12.42
C CYS A 20 10.30 11.26 11.14
N ASP A 21 10.14 12.49 10.67
CA ASP A 21 9.32 12.82 9.50
C ASP A 21 9.86 12.19 8.22
N GLU A 22 11.18 12.20 8.02
CA GLU A 22 11.83 11.57 6.87
C GLU A 22 11.61 10.06 6.85
N THR A 23 11.65 9.42 8.02
CA THR A 23 11.38 7.98 8.12
C THR A 23 9.93 7.68 7.76
N ASN A 24 8.97 8.46 8.28
CA ASN A 24 7.56 8.31 7.91
C ASN A 24 7.32 8.55 6.42
N LYS A 25 7.99 9.53 5.83
CA LYS A 25 7.91 9.81 4.39
C LYS A 25 8.33 8.58 3.58
N VAL A 26 9.52 8.03 3.85
CA VAL A 26 10.02 6.83 3.15
C VAL A 26 9.08 5.64 3.34
N LEU A 27 8.56 5.42 4.55
CA LEU A 27 7.62 4.32 4.79
C LEU A 27 6.29 4.48 4.02
N ASN A 28 5.78 5.71 3.92
CA ASN A 28 4.59 5.99 3.11
C ASN A 28 4.87 5.83 1.61
N GLU A 29 6.02 6.29 1.11
CA GLU A 29 6.44 6.09 -0.29
C GLU A 29 6.54 4.60 -0.63
N ASN A 30 7.24 3.83 0.20
CA ASN A 30 7.36 2.37 0.03
C ASN A 30 5.98 1.67 0.03
N PHE A 31 5.07 2.09 0.91
CA PHE A 31 3.73 1.49 0.96
C PHE A 31 2.86 1.85 -0.25
N ASP A 32 2.98 3.09 -0.74
CA ASP A 32 2.34 3.51 -1.99
C ASP A 32 2.85 2.70 -3.18
N GLU A 33 4.15 2.40 -3.25
CA GLU A 33 4.73 1.53 -4.30
C GLU A 33 4.16 0.11 -4.25
N ILE A 34 4.07 -0.49 -3.05
CA ILE A 34 3.47 -1.82 -2.88
C ILE A 34 2.01 -1.83 -3.35
N LYS A 35 1.22 -0.80 -3.00
CA LYS A 35 -0.17 -0.69 -3.47
C LYS A 35 -0.28 -0.66 -4.98
N ILE A 36 0.58 0.10 -5.65
CA ILE A 36 0.62 0.18 -7.11
C ILE A 36 0.96 -1.18 -7.69
N LEU A 37 1.96 -1.88 -7.13
CA LEU A 37 2.33 -3.22 -7.59
C LEU A 37 1.18 -4.22 -7.46
N VAL A 38 0.48 -4.21 -6.31
CA VAL A 38 -0.69 -5.07 -6.07
C VAL A 38 -1.83 -4.73 -7.03
N GLN A 39 -2.08 -3.44 -7.29
CA GLN A 39 -3.11 -3.01 -8.23
C GLN A 39 -2.78 -3.46 -9.66
N ASN A 40 -1.54 -3.28 -10.11
CA ASN A 40 -1.10 -3.73 -11.43
C ASN A 40 -1.26 -5.25 -11.58
N ALA A 41 -0.85 -6.03 -10.57
CA ALA A 41 -1.01 -7.48 -10.58
C ALA A 41 -2.48 -7.91 -10.61
N PHE A 42 -3.35 -7.19 -9.90
CA PHE A 42 -4.80 -7.41 -9.96
C PHE A 42 -5.35 -7.07 -11.34
N ASP A 43 -4.98 -5.93 -11.92
CA ASP A 43 -5.43 -5.49 -13.24
C ASP A 43 -4.98 -6.48 -14.34
N ASP A 44 -3.74 -6.97 -14.27
CA ASP A 44 -3.23 -8.02 -15.17
C ASP A 44 -4.02 -9.32 -15.05
N ALA A 45 -4.34 -9.75 -13.82
CA ALA A 45 -5.12 -10.95 -13.59
C ALA A 45 -6.53 -10.83 -14.18
N VAL A 46 -7.19 -9.69 -13.99
CA VAL A 46 -8.51 -9.43 -14.58
C VAL A 46 -8.41 -9.37 -16.10
N LEU A 47 -7.37 -8.75 -16.65
CA LEU A 47 -7.13 -8.64 -18.10
C LEU A 47 -7.01 -10.02 -18.77
N ILE A 48 -6.41 -11.01 -18.10
CA ILE A 48 -6.29 -12.39 -18.61
C ILE A 48 -7.50 -13.28 -18.28
N GLY A 49 -8.57 -12.72 -17.72
CA GLY A 49 -9.85 -13.41 -17.47
C GLY A 49 -10.00 -14.05 -16.09
N CYS A 50 -9.20 -13.65 -15.09
CA CYS A 50 -9.41 -14.06 -13.70
C CYS A 50 -10.67 -13.39 -13.12
N ASP A 51 -11.45 -14.14 -12.32
CA ASP A 51 -12.54 -13.56 -11.54
C ASP A 51 -11.99 -12.70 -10.39
N GLU A 52 -12.47 -11.44 -10.31
CA GLU A 52 -11.99 -10.48 -9.31
C GLU A 52 -12.15 -10.96 -7.86
N LYS A 53 -13.25 -11.66 -7.57
CA LYS A 53 -13.54 -12.12 -6.21
C LYS A 53 -12.67 -13.31 -5.85
N ASP A 54 -12.38 -14.18 -6.81
CA ASP A 54 -11.45 -15.29 -6.59
C ASP A 54 -10.01 -14.79 -6.37
N PHE A 55 -9.55 -13.80 -7.15
CA PHE A 55 -8.23 -13.20 -6.95
C PHE A 55 -8.11 -12.56 -5.56
N LYS A 56 -9.11 -11.77 -5.13
CA LYS A 56 -9.12 -11.12 -3.81
C LYS A 56 -9.21 -12.09 -2.63
N LYS A 57 -9.53 -13.37 -2.84
CA LYS A 57 -9.53 -14.42 -1.81
C LYS A 57 -8.19 -15.14 -1.66
N LYS A 58 -7.22 -14.87 -2.53
CA LYS A 58 -5.88 -15.46 -2.42
C LYS A 58 -5.14 -14.72 -1.31
N ASN A 59 -4.91 -15.44 -0.20
CA ASN A 59 -4.27 -14.95 1.02
C ASN A 59 -2.97 -15.71 1.25
#